data_AF-A0A925XAK1-F1
#
_entry.id   AF-A0A925XAK1-F1
#
_cell.length_a   1.000
_cell.length_b   1.000
_cell.length_c   1.000
_cell.angle_alpha   90.00
_cell.angle_beta   90.00
_cell.angle_gamma   90.00
#
_symmetry.space_group_name_H-M   'P 1'
#
loop_
_entity.id
_entity.type
_entity.pdbx_description
1 polymer ?
#
loop_
_entity_poly.entity_id
_entity_poly.type
_entity_poly.pdbx_seq_one_letter_code
_entity_poly.pdbx_strand_id
1 'polypeptide(L)' 'MPSHIPLLDIIVLVSYLVAVVGFGCWFAWKSKSADEFMSAGRSLPGWAVGLSIFGSYVSSISFLANP' A
#
# COMPACT_ATOMS: atom_id res chain seq x y z
N MET A 1 -24.80 20.95 6.20
CA MET A 1 -24.54 19.49 6.24
C MET A 1 -23.62 19.26 7.42
N PRO A 2 -24.04 18.55 8.49
CA PRO A 2 -23.25 18.50 9.71
C PRO A 2 -21.99 17.67 9.46
N SER A 3 -20.86 18.35 9.29
CA SER A 3 -19.54 17.76 9.10
C SER A 3 -18.95 17.36 10.43
N HIS A 4 -19.56 16.35 11.07
CA HIS A 4 -18.88 15.59 12.11
C HIS A 4 -18.06 14.53 11.40
N ILE A 5 -16.80 14.84 11.11
CA ILE A 5 -15.85 13.80 10.72
C ILE A 5 -15.69 12.95 11.98
N PRO A 6 -16.19 11.71 12.01
CA PRO A 6 -16.13 10.89 13.20
C PRO A 6 -14.66 10.80 13.60
N LEU A 7 -14.36 11.09 14.88
CA LEU A 7 -13.01 10.98 15.41
C LEU A 7 -12.41 9.59 15.13
N LEU A 8 -13.28 8.58 15.06
CA LEU A 8 -12.97 7.22 14.65
C LEU A 8 -12.42 7.13 13.22
N ASP A 9 -12.98 7.85 12.25
CA ASP A 9 -12.53 7.82 10.86
C ASP A 9 -11.11 8.38 10.74
N ILE A 10 -10.82 9.46 11.47
CA ILE A 10 -9.48 10.07 11.53
C ILE A 10 -8.48 9.08 12.16
N ILE A 11 -8.85 8.41 13.25
CA ILE A 11 -8.00 7.41 13.89
C ILE A 11 -7.70 6.25 12.94
N VAL A 12 -8.72 5.72 12.25
CA VAL A 12 -8.55 4.64 11.28
C VAL A 12 -7.62 5.08 10.15
N LEU A 13 -7.83 6.27 9.58
CA LEU A 13 -6.99 6.83 8.52
C LEU A 13 -5.53 7.00 8.96
N VAL A 14 -5.29 7.62 10.12
CA VAL A 14 -3.94 7.85 10.64
C VAL A 14 -3.25 6.51 10.95
N SER A 15 -3.95 5.57 11.56
CA SER A 15 -3.40 4.24 11.88
C SER A 15 -3.01 3.46 10.63
N TYR A 16 -3.84 3.53 9.58
CA TYR A 16 -3.56 2.93 8.28
C TYR A 16 -2.30 3.55 7.66
N LEU A 17 -2.20 4.88 7.68
CA LEU A 17 -1.08 5.60 7.08
C LEU A 17 0.23 5.29 7.83
N VAL A 18 0.20 5.28 9.16
CA VAL A 18 1.35 4.88 10.00
C VAL A 18 1.75 3.42 9.73
N ALA A 19 0.80 2.51 9.59
CA ALA A 19 1.09 1.10 9.31
C ALA A 19 1.77 0.93 7.94
N VAL A 20 1.24 1.58 6.90
CA VAL A 20 1.82 1.51 5.54
C VAL A 20 3.21 2.13 5.49
N VAL A 21 3.38 3.33 6.06
CA VAL A 21 4.69 4.01 6.10
C VAL A 21 5.68 3.23 6.96
N GLY A 22 5.26 2.73 8.12
CA GLY A 22 6.09 1.92 9.00
C GLY A 22 6.57 0.64 8.32
N PHE A 23 5.68 -0.06 7.61
CA PHE A 23 6.03 -1.24 6.83
C PHE A 23 7.02 -0.91 5.70
N GLY A 24 6.79 0.19 4.97
CA GLY A 24 7.70 0.67 3.93
C GLY A 24 9.07 1.05 4.47
N CYS A 25 9.15 1.80 5.57
CA CYS A 25 10.40 2.19 6.22
C CYS A 25 11.17 0.98 6.77
N TRP A 26 10.47 0.00 7.36
CA TRP A 26 11.10 -1.23 7.85
C TRP A 26 11.73 -2.03 6.70
N PHE A 27 11.02 -2.15 5.57
CA PHE A 27 11.53 -2.80 4.37
C PHE A 27 12.71 -2.03 3.78
N ALA A 28 12.60 -0.70 3.68
CA ALA A 28 13.68 0.16 3.19
C ALA A 28 14.94 0.10 4.06
N TRP A 29 14.80 -0.10 5.38
CA TRP A 29 15.94 -0.22 6.27
C TRP A 29 16.64 -1.59 6.15
N LYS A 30 15.89 -2.62 5.76
CA LYS A 30 16.38 -3.99 5.57
C LYS A 30 17.01 -4.19 4.19
N SER A 31 16.48 -3.56 3.15
CA SER A 31 17.01 -3.62 1.78
C SER A 31 18.21 -2.67 1.64
N LYS A 32 19.42 -3.21 1.54
CA LYS A 32 20.67 -2.41 1.40
C LYS A 32 21.34 -2.56 0.02
N SER A 33 20.87 -3.49 -0.81
CA SER A 33 21.43 -3.78 -2.14
C SER A 33 20.43 -3.49 -3.26
N ALA A 34 20.91 -2.98 -4.40
CA ALA A 34 20.07 -2.69 -5.57
C ALA A 34 19.33 -3.93 -6.10
N ASP A 35 19.93 -5.12 -5.97
CA ASP A 35 19.31 -6.39 -6.36
C ASP A 35 18.12 -6.75 -5.46
N GLU A 36 18.18 -6.40 -4.17
CA GLU A 36 17.06 -6.57 -3.23
C GLU A 36 15.95 -5.57 -3.49
N PHE A 37 16.25 -4.36 -3.98
CA PHE A 37 15.22 -3.40 -4.36
C PHE A 37 14.55 -3.75 -5.70
N MET A 38 15.32 -4.20 -6.69
CA MET A 38 14.79 -4.53 -8.02
C MET A 38 14.06 -5.87 -8.08
N SER A 39 14.52 -6.88 -7.35
CA SER A 39 13.93 -8.23 -7.40
C SER A 39 13.26 -8.67 -6.10
N ALA A 40 13.25 -7.82 -5.06
CA ALA A 40 12.91 -8.22 -3.69
C ALA A 40 13.70 -9.48 -3.25
N GLY A 41 14.95 -9.60 -3.72
CA GLY A 41 15.81 -10.76 -3.48
C GLY A 41 15.26 -12.07 -4.05
N ARG A 42 14.34 -12.02 -5.03
CA ARG A 42 13.61 -13.18 -5.59
C ARG A 42 12.82 -13.97 -4.53
N SER A 43 12.59 -13.39 -3.36
CA SER A 43 11.92 -14.05 -2.22
C SER A 43 10.44 -13.72 -2.12
N LEU A 44 9.89 -12.88 -3.01
CA LEU A 44 8.46 -12.59 -3.01
C LEU A 44 7.67 -13.75 -3.59
N PRO A 45 6.65 -14.26 -2.86
CA PRO A 45 5.81 -15.32 -3.38
C PRO A 45 4.92 -14.80 -4.53
N GLY A 46 4.63 -15.65 -5.51
CA GLY A 46 3.92 -15.25 -6.74
C GLY A 46 2.53 -14.62 -6.50
N TRP A 47 1.85 -14.99 -5.40
CA TRP A 47 0.57 -14.37 -5.03
C TRP A 47 0.74 -12.89 -4.63
N ALA A 48 1.85 -12.52 -3.98
CA ALA A 48 2.12 -11.13 -3.61
C ALA A 48 2.42 -10.27 -4.84
N VAL A 49 3.15 -10.83 -5.81
CA VAL A 49 3.39 -10.20 -7.11
C VAL A 49 2.08 -10.03 -7.88
N GLY A 50 1.23 -11.07 -7.91
CA GLY A 50 -0.09 -11.01 -8.55
C GLY A 50 -1.00 -9.94 -7.95
N LEU A 51 -1.05 -9.82 -6.61
CA LEU A 51 -1.79 -8.76 -5.92
C LEU A 51 -1.23 -7.36 -6.21
N SER A 52 0.10 -7.20 -6.30
CA SER A 52 0.73 -5.93 -6.65
C SER A 52 0.38 -5.48 -8.06
N ILE A 53 0.38 -6.41 -9.02
CA ILE A 53 -0.03 -6.15 -10.40
C ILE A 53 -1.50 -5.77 -10.42
N PHE A 54 -2.37 -6.56 -9.80
CA PHE A 54 -3.81 -6.28 -9.72
C PHE A 54 -4.10 -4.91 -9.09
N GLY A 55 -3.45 -4.58 -7.97
CA GLY A 55 -3.57 -3.27 -7.33
C GLY A 55 -3.10 -2.11 -8.21
N SER A 56 -2.06 -2.32 -9.03
CA SER A 56 -1.60 -1.31 -10.01
C SER A 56 -2.56 -1.15 -11.19
N TYR A 57 -3.24 -2.24 -11.59
CA TYR A 57 -4.29 -2.21 -12.60
C TYR A 57 -5.57 -1.52 -12.11
N VAL A 58 -5.86 -1.59 -10.81
CA VAL A 58 -6.95 -0.85 -10.17
C VAL A 58 -6.55 0.62 -10.06
N SER A 59 -6.74 1.36 -11.15
CA SER A 59 -6.66 2.82 -11.16
C SER A 59 -8.04 3.43 -10.87
N SER A 60 -8.08 4.67 -10.37
CA SER A 60 -9.32 5.45 -10.17
C SER A 60 -10.19 5.52 -11.41
N ILE A 61 -9.61 5.31 -12.61
CA ILE A 61 -10.33 5.24 -13.89
C ILE A 61 -11.40 4.13 -13.88
N SER A 62 -11.13 2.95 -13.33
CA SER A 62 -12.12 1.86 -13.28
C SER A 62 -13.23 2.14 -12.27
N PHE A 63 -12.91 2.79 -11.14
CA PHE A 63 -13.87 3.10 -10.08
C PHE A 63 -14.82 4.25 -10.46
N LEU A 64 -14.37 5.19 -11.29
CA LEU A 64 -15.19 6.28 -11.84
C LEU A 64 -15.98 5.89 -13.10
N ALA A 65 -15.48 4.93 -13.90
CA ALA A 65 -16.08 4.59 -15.19
C ALA A 65 -17.24 3.58 -15.10
N ASN A 66 -17.36 2.82 -14.01
CA ASN A 66 -18.48 1.91 -13.81
C ASN A 66 -18.96 1.97 -12.34
N PRO A 67 -20.07 2.67 -12.03
CA PRO A 67 -20.71 2.59 -10.72
C PRO A 67 -21.24 1.19 -10.40
#